data_AF-L9XB18-F1
#
_entry.id   AF-L9XB18-F1
#
_cell.length_a   1.000
_cell.length_b   1.000
_cell.length_c   1.000
_cell.angle_alpha   90.00
_cell.angle_beta   90.00
_cell.angle_gamma   90.00
#
_symmetry.space_group_name_H-M   'P 1'
#
loop_
_entity.id
_entity.type
_entity.pdbx_description
1 polymer ?
#
loop_
_entity_poly.entity_id
_entity_poly.type
_entity_poly.pdbx_seq_one_letter_code
_entity_poly.pdbx_strand_id
1 'polypeptide(L)'
;MRHCSRRALLTAGATGALTSLAGCIIFTDDASPGGTGQLAGADDINQQVSTSIDPTAYEDRFSRTVVLTDDPYNADPTGEEPIDDALMMAWEDDTLIVLPEGQYKMNQQFRRTGWHDVGLIGQNAV
;
A
#
# COMPACT_ATOMS: atom_id res chain seq x y z
N MET A 1 -31.85 17.96 -30.11
CA MET A 1 -33.11 17.16 -30.14
C MET A 1 -33.58 16.99 -28.71
N ARG A 2 -34.80 17.45 -28.40
CA ARG A 2 -35.36 17.48 -27.04
C ARG A 2 -35.93 16.11 -26.69
N HIS A 3 -35.42 15.45 -25.66
CA HIS A 3 -36.10 14.33 -25.01
C HIS A 3 -36.64 14.83 -23.67
N CYS A 4 -37.95 14.70 -23.49
CA CYS A 4 -38.64 15.06 -22.28
C CYS A 4 -39.42 13.83 -21.81
N SER A 5 -39.49 13.66 -20.48
CA SER A 5 -40.59 13.00 -19.74
C SER A 5 -40.54 11.45 -19.66
N ARG A 6 -40.84 10.71 -18.57
CA ARG A 6 -41.34 10.88 -17.16
C ARG A 6 -40.99 9.57 -16.42
N ARG A 7 -40.68 9.48 -15.13
CA ARG A 7 -41.60 9.37 -13.95
C ARG A 7 -40.71 9.08 -12.71
N ALA A 8 -40.75 9.93 -11.68
CA ALA A 8 -41.49 9.78 -10.40
C ALA A 8 -40.81 8.80 -9.41
N LEU A 9 -40.12 9.30 -8.37
CA LEU A 9 -40.63 9.68 -7.03
C LEU A 9 -40.89 8.49 -6.10
N LEU A 10 -40.07 8.39 -5.05
CA LEU A 10 -40.36 7.85 -3.69
C LEU A 10 -39.17 8.33 -2.82
N THR A 11 -39.27 9.45 -2.10
CA THR A 11 -39.95 9.68 -0.80
C THR A 11 -39.28 8.99 0.39
N ALA A 12 -38.45 9.80 1.08
CA ALA A 12 -38.32 10.01 2.53
C ALA A 12 -37.95 8.87 3.52
N GLY A 13 -37.01 9.20 4.40
CA GLY A 13 -36.86 8.64 5.75
C GLY A 13 -35.39 8.61 6.18
N ALA A 14 -34.94 9.06 7.35
CA ALA A 14 -35.48 9.86 8.44
C ALA A 14 -34.23 10.33 9.22
N THR A 15 -34.20 11.60 9.61
CA THR A 15 -33.18 12.18 10.51
C THR A 15 -33.32 11.57 11.90
N GLY A 16 -32.24 10.96 12.42
CA GLY A 16 -32.16 10.41 13.77
C GLY A 16 -31.27 11.27 14.67
N ALA A 17 -31.77 11.56 15.87
CA ALA A 17 -31.38 12.66 16.76
C ALA A 17 -30.10 12.44 17.59
N LEU A 18 -29.45 13.55 17.96
CA LEU A 18 -28.44 13.65 19.01
C LEU A 18 -29.12 13.61 20.40
N THR A 19 -28.66 12.74 21.30
CA THR A 19 -28.91 12.87 22.74
C THR A 19 -27.66 12.55 23.53
N SER A 20 -27.20 13.54 24.29
CA SER A 20 -26.04 13.49 25.17
C SER A 20 -26.37 12.84 26.52
N LEU A 21 -25.36 12.15 27.07
CA LEU A 21 -24.99 12.03 28.50
C LEU A 21 -25.91 11.25 29.48
N ALA A 22 -25.20 10.50 30.33
CA ALA A 22 -25.61 9.75 31.52
C ALA A 22 -26.22 8.36 31.29
N GLY A 23 -25.41 7.31 31.49
CA GLY A 23 -25.89 5.93 31.52
C GLY A 23 -24.93 4.97 32.19
N CYS A 24 -25.28 4.58 33.41
CA CYS A 24 -24.65 3.55 34.24
C CYS A 24 -24.61 2.18 33.54
N ILE A 25 -23.52 1.44 33.72
CA ILE A 25 -23.37 0.03 33.31
C ILE A 25 -24.29 -0.86 34.14
N ILE A 26 -25.35 -1.36 33.51
CA ILE A 26 -26.20 -2.44 34.02
C ILE A 26 -25.83 -3.71 33.25
N PHE A 27 -25.21 -4.67 33.95
CA PHE A 27 -24.99 -6.02 33.42
C PHE A 27 -26.32 -6.78 33.50
N THR A 28 -26.90 -7.09 32.34
CA THR A 28 -27.97 -8.09 32.22
C THR A 28 -27.55 -9.08 31.14
N ASP A 29 -27.47 -10.34 31.54
CA ASP A 29 -27.14 -11.51 30.74
C ASP A 29 -28.46 -12.07 30.17
N ASP A 30 -28.68 -11.91 28.85
CA ASP A 30 -29.53 -12.77 27.99
C ASP A 30 -29.40 -12.35 26.49
N ALA A 31 -28.98 -13.30 25.64
CA ALA A 31 -29.13 -13.38 24.17
C ALA A 31 -28.69 -12.21 23.24
N SER A 32 -27.53 -12.41 22.58
CA SER A 32 -26.97 -11.89 21.28
C SER A 32 -27.53 -10.63 20.58
N PRO A 33 -26.69 -9.76 19.95
CA PRO A 33 -25.38 -10.06 19.38
C PRO A 33 -24.25 -9.22 20.01
N GLY A 34 -23.15 -9.90 20.36
CA GLY A 34 -21.95 -9.24 20.83
C GLY A 34 -21.38 -8.31 19.76
N GLY A 35 -21.52 -7.01 20.00
CA GLY A 35 -20.63 -6.00 19.45
C GLY A 35 -19.24 -6.21 20.04
N THR A 36 -18.51 -7.17 19.48
CA THR A 36 -17.06 -7.19 19.59
C THR A 36 -16.55 -5.93 18.91
N GLY A 37 -15.95 -5.03 19.69
CA GLY A 37 -14.92 -4.16 19.15
C GLY A 37 -13.96 -5.07 18.38
N GLN A 38 -14.01 -4.96 17.06
CA GLN A 38 -13.23 -5.80 16.17
C GLN A 38 -11.78 -5.31 16.28
N LEU A 39 -11.08 -5.81 17.30
CA LEU A 39 -9.68 -6.17 17.12
C LEU A 39 -9.74 -7.26 16.05
N ALA A 40 -9.63 -6.84 14.79
CA ALA A 40 -9.64 -7.73 13.66
C ALA A 40 -8.53 -8.76 13.87
N GLY A 41 -8.95 -10.03 13.96
CA GLY A 41 -8.14 -11.20 13.70
C GLY A 41 -6.98 -11.43 14.67
N ALA A 42 -7.01 -12.59 15.33
CA ALA A 42 -5.83 -13.44 15.22
C ALA A 42 -5.69 -13.77 13.72
N ASP A 43 -5.13 -12.84 12.95
CA ASP A 43 -4.80 -13.06 11.54
C ASP A 43 -3.74 -14.16 11.53
N ASP A 44 -4.00 -15.16 10.71
CA ASP A 44 -3.10 -16.27 10.45
C ASP A 44 -1.70 -15.69 10.16
N ILE A 45 -0.67 -16.11 10.90
CA ILE A 45 0.71 -15.70 10.64
C ILE A 45 1.24 -16.20 9.28
N ASN A 46 0.47 -17.04 8.57
CA ASN A 46 0.61 -17.30 7.14
C ASN A 46 -0.17 -16.29 6.28
N GLN A 47 -0.42 -15.07 6.77
CA GLN A 47 -0.91 -13.98 5.94
C GLN A 47 0.05 -13.84 4.76
N GLN A 48 -0.43 -14.21 3.59
CA GLN A 48 0.30 -14.13 2.34
C GLN A 48 0.53 -12.64 2.08
N VAL A 49 1.67 -12.13 2.53
CA VAL A 49 2.11 -10.76 2.23
C VAL A 49 2.23 -10.69 0.72
N SER A 50 1.45 -9.81 0.09
CA SER A 50 1.57 -9.59 -1.34
C SER A 50 3.00 -9.11 -1.62
N THR A 51 3.76 -9.94 -2.35
CA THR A 51 5.10 -9.61 -2.84
C THR A 51 5.06 -8.68 -4.06
N SER A 52 3.85 -8.31 -4.50
CA SER A 52 3.60 -7.28 -5.50
C SER A 52 2.87 -6.11 -4.85
N ILE A 53 3.50 -4.94 -4.86
CA ILE A 53 2.97 -3.67 -4.37
C ILE A 53 2.84 -2.75 -5.58
N ASP A 54 1.73 -2.01 -5.69
CA ASP A 54 1.54 -0.99 -6.72
C ASP A 54 2.45 0.24 -6.41
N PRO A 55 3.46 0.53 -7.25
CA PRO A 55 4.36 1.66 -7.03
C PRO A 55 3.63 3.02 -7.07
N THR A 56 2.58 3.14 -7.89
CA THR A 56 1.86 4.39 -8.12
C THR A 56 1.13 4.88 -6.87
N ALA A 57 0.83 3.99 -5.93
CA ALA A 57 0.29 4.37 -4.62
C ALA A 57 1.28 5.18 -3.75
N TYR A 58 2.57 5.19 -4.11
CA TYR A 58 3.64 5.84 -3.33
C TYR A 58 4.35 6.96 -4.08
N GLU A 59 4.22 7.05 -5.40
CA GLU A 59 4.92 8.02 -6.25
C GLU A 59 4.80 9.47 -5.74
N ASP A 60 3.60 9.89 -5.29
CA ASP A 60 3.35 11.25 -4.79
C ASP A 60 4.19 11.64 -3.55
N ARG A 61 4.78 10.66 -2.85
CA ARG A 61 5.62 10.90 -1.67
C ARG A 61 7.08 11.18 -2.01
N PHE A 62 7.48 10.89 -3.24
CA PHE A 62 8.86 11.00 -3.69
C PHE A 62 8.94 12.04 -4.82
N SER A 63 10.07 12.73 -4.90
CA SER A 63 10.29 13.68 -6.00
C SER A 63 10.60 12.98 -7.31
N ARG A 64 11.04 11.72 -7.24
CA ARG A 64 11.50 10.93 -8.37
C ARG A 64 11.18 9.45 -8.20
N THR A 65 10.75 8.82 -9.29
CA THR A 65 10.58 7.36 -9.37
C THR A 65 11.53 6.80 -10.42
N VAL A 66 12.25 5.75 -10.08
CA VAL A 66 13.26 5.10 -10.92
C VAL A 66 12.90 3.63 -11.07
N VAL A 67 12.74 3.16 -12.30
CA VAL A 67 12.68 1.73 -12.61
C VAL A 67 14.11 1.27 -12.92
N LEU A 68 14.62 0.31 -12.15
CA LEU A 68 16.05 -0.06 -12.22
C LEU A 68 16.47 -0.76 -13.52
N THR A 69 15.53 -1.36 -14.25
CA THR A 69 15.81 -2.01 -15.54
C THR A 69 15.86 -1.04 -16.70
N ASP A 70 15.36 0.19 -16.53
CA ASP A 70 15.30 1.20 -17.57
C ASP A 70 16.64 1.94 -17.71
N ASP A 71 16.84 2.61 -18.84
CA ASP A 71 17.99 3.49 -19.06
C ASP A 71 17.97 4.67 -18.06
N PRO A 72 19.10 5.05 -17.45
CA PRO A 72 20.47 4.57 -17.69
C PRO A 72 20.95 3.40 -16.82
N TYR A 73 20.09 2.87 -15.94
CA TYR A 73 20.48 1.93 -14.88
C TYR A 73 20.67 0.49 -15.37
N ASN A 74 19.84 0.06 -16.33
CA ASN A 74 19.97 -1.21 -17.04
C ASN A 74 20.26 -2.43 -16.14
N ALA A 75 19.65 -2.49 -14.94
CA ALA A 75 19.83 -3.62 -14.04
C ALA A 75 19.34 -4.93 -14.68
N ASP A 76 20.11 -6.00 -14.51
CA ASP A 76 19.78 -7.32 -15.07
C ASP A 76 18.77 -8.08 -14.17
N PRO A 77 17.51 -8.30 -14.62
CA PRO A 77 16.50 -9.04 -13.87
C PRO A 77 16.65 -10.57 -13.99
N THR A 78 17.63 -11.07 -14.76
CA THR A 78 17.89 -12.51 -14.89
C THR A 78 18.84 -13.04 -13.81
N GLY A 79 19.63 -12.16 -13.22
CA GLY A 79 20.58 -12.48 -12.15
C GLY A 79 21.92 -13.00 -12.65
N GLU A 80 22.23 -12.83 -13.94
CA GLU A 80 23.53 -13.15 -14.50
C GLU A 80 24.56 -12.09 -14.05
N GLU A 81 24.16 -10.82 -14.11
CA GLU A 81 24.95 -9.65 -13.73
C GLU A 81 24.55 -9.07 -12.36
N PRO A 82 25.52 -8.53 -11.60
CA PRO A 82 25.23 -7.91 -10.31
C PRO A 82 24.45 -6.60 -10.43
N ILE A 83 23.46 -6.41 -9.55
CA ILE A 83 22.64 -5.19 -9.47
C ILE A 83 23.36 -4.03 -8.76
N ASP A 84 24.49 -4.28 -8.09
CA ASP A 84 25.14 -3.37 -7.16
C ASP A 84 25.37 -1.96 -7.74
N ASP A 85 25.86 -1.87 -8.99
CA ASP A 85 26.16 -0.59 -9.66
C ASP A 85 24.90 0.21 -10.00
N ALA A 86 23.87 -0.47 -10.51
CA ALA A 86 22.58 0.14 -10.84
C ALA A 86 21.91 0.70 -9.58
N LEU A 87 21.93 -0.06 -8.48
CA LEU A 87 21.42 0.40 -7.19
C LEU A 87 22.21 1.59 -6.65
N MET A 88 23.55 1.57 -6.73
CA MET A 88 24.38 2.70 -6.28
C MET A 88 24.08 3.98 -7.05
N MET A 89 23.81 3.86 -8.34
CA MET A 89 23.50 5.00 -9.21
C MET A 89 22.07 5.55 -8.96
N ALA A 90 21.10 4.68 -8.69
CA ALA A 90 19.72 5.08 -8.41
C ALA A 90 19.53 5.65 -6.99
N TRP A 91 20.44 5.35 -6.05
CA TRP A 91 20.29 5.71 -4.64
C TRP A 91 20.63 7.17 -4.32
N GLU A 92 19.63 8.04 -4.52
CA GLU A 92 19.67 9.47 -4.19
C GLU A 92 18.46 9.87 -3.32
N ASP A 93 18.49 11.09 -2.80
CA ASP A 93 17.42 11.63 -1.93
C ASP A 93 16.06 11.68 -2.65
N ASP A 94 14.98 11.60 -1.87
CA ASP A 94 13.59 11.75 -2.34
C ASP A 94 13.24 10.84 -3.53
N THR A 95 13.80 9.62 -3.55
CA THR A 95 13.71 8.71 -4.69
C THR A 95 13.01 7.39 -4.32
N LEU A 96 12.00 7.02 -5.11
CA LEU A 96 11.39 5.69 -5.11
C LEU A 96 12.04 4.81 -6.16
N ILE A 97 12.74 3.78 -5.73
CA ILE A 97 13.39 2.79 -6.59
C ILE A 97 12.45 1.59 -6.75
N VAL A 98 12.14 1.23 -7.99
CA VAL A 98 11.28 0.11 -8.34
C VAL A 98 12.11 -0.98 -9.02
N LEU A 99 12.07 -2.18 -8.44
CA LEU A 99 12.58 -3.41 -9.04
C LEU A 99 11.38 -4.16 -9.62
N PRO A 100 11.31 -4.32 -10.96
CA PRO A 100 10.39 -5.24 -11.60
C PRO A 100 10.55 -6.68 -11.11
N GLU A 101 9.65 -7.56 -11.55
CA GLU A 101 9.81 -8.99 -11.33
C GLU A 101 11.12 -9.51 -11.93
N GLY A 102 11.84 -10.32 -11.18
CA GLY A 102 13.15 -10.79 -11.59
C GLY A 102 13.95 -11.42 -10.45
N GLN A 103 15.09 -11.98 -10.83
CA GLN A 103 16.12 -12.44 -9.92
C GLN A 103 17.31 -11.49 -10.04
N TYR A 104 17.70 -10.84 -8.95
CA TYR A 104 18.76 -9.84 -8.98
C TYR A 104 19.93 -10.30 -8.15
N LYS A 105 21.07 -10.49 -8.81
CA LYS A 105 22.29 -10.94 -8.15
C LYS A 105 22.89 -9.80 -7.33
N MET A 106 23.01 -9.99 -6.03
CA MET A 106 23.80 -9.13 -5.15
C MET A 106 25.12 -9.80 -4.80
N ASN A 107 26.23 -9.18 -5.19
CA ASN A 107 27.56 -9.69 -4.82
C ASN A 107 28.09 -9.06 -3.54
N GLN A 108 27.53 -7.93 -3.13
CA GLN A 108 27.99 -7.19 -1.96
C GLN A 108 26.82 -6.79 -1.06
N GLN A 109 27.12 -6.51 0.20
CA GLN A 109 26.15 -5.90 1.10
C GLN A 109 25.96 -4.45 0.69
N PHE A 110 24.70 -4.07 0.44
CA PHE A 110 24.38 -2.69 0.10
C PHE A 110 24.10 -1.87 1.37
N ARG A 111 24.96 -0.88 1.66
CA ARG A 111 24.79 0.04 2.78
C ARG A 111 25.05 1.47 2.34
N ARG A 112 24.05 2.33 2.54
CA ARG A 112 24.09 3.77 2.25
C ARG A 112 23.61 4.54 3.48
N THR A 113 24.30 5.61 3.84
CA THR A 113 23.99 6.48 4.98
C THR A 113 24.10 7.95 4.59
N GLY A 114 23.23 8.81 5.12
CA GLY A 114 23.23 10.25 4.83
C GLY A 114 22.28 10.67 3.71
N TRP A 115 21.49 9.73 3.19
CA TRP A 115 20.37 9.99 2.29
C TRP A 115 19.06 10.02 3.07
N HIS A 116 18.07 10.73 2.53
CA HIS A 116 16.76 10.92 3.14
C HIS A 116 15.66 10.51 2.15
N ASP A 117 14.56 10.00 2.71
CA ASP A 117 13.35 9.69 1.95
C ASP A 117 13.61 8.84 0.69
N VAL A 118 14.37 7.75 0.87
CA VAL A 118 14.62 6.75 -0.18
C VAL A 118 13.70 5.55 0.03
N GLY A 119 12.91 5.23 -0.99
CA GLY A 119 12.02 4.07 -1.04
C GLY A 119 12.56 2.99 -1.98
N LEU A 120 12.28 1.72 -1.64
CA LEU A 120 12.58 0.58 -2.51
C LEU A 120 11.37 -0.35 -2.54
N ILE A 121 10.87 -0.66 -3.74
CA ILE A 121 9.76 -1.59 -3.98
C ILE A 121 10.25 -2.69 -4.91
N GLY A 122 10.17 -3.94 -4.45
CA GLY A 122 10.32 -5.12 -5.30
C GLY A 122 8.96 -5.68 -5.69
N GLN A 123 8.75 -5.91 -7.00
CA GLN A 123 7.55 -6.54 -7.54
C GLN A 123 7.80 -8.03 -7.75
N ASN A 124 7.90 -8.80 -6.67
CA ASN A 124 8.41 -10.18 -6.68
C ASN A 124 9.88 -10.30 -7.12
N ALA A 125 10.67 -9.26 -6.88
CA ALA A 125 12.12 -9.30 -7.04
C ALA A 125 12.75 -10.18 -5.94
N VAL A 126 13.66 -11.08 -6.31
CA VAL A 126 14.36 -11.99 -5.38
C VAL A 126 15.87 -11.99 -5.56
#